data_AF-A0A4Y3KPS4-F1
#
_entry.id   AF-A0A4Y3KPS4-F1
#
_cell.length_a   1.000
_cell.length_b   1.000
_cell.length_c   1.000
_cell.angle_alpha   90.00
_cell.angle_beta   90.00
_cell.angle_gamma   90.00
#
_symmetry.space_group_name_H-M   'P 1'
#
loop_
_entity.id
_entity.type
_entity.pdbx_description
1 polymer ?
#
loop_
_entity_poly.entity_id
_entity_poly.type
_entity_poly.pdbx_seq_one_letter_code
_entity_poly.pdbx_strand_id
1 'polypeptide(L)'
;MIDELPGHRCEMVRIVSHRMPGENVRDVVALEFAWDDSTVLTIDVNADWTLCLSRTRWVEPFPGATAAERELFPDLGIWEVDDAPVGPASIVGRTVTAAEPMFNEVGEFSGITILFEGVSVRAFSFGGDLQVELGRQYGVRSRLRGGNASLARADDPSTGGRRRRGLTRRR
;
A
#
# COMPACT_ATOMS: atom_id res chain seq x y z
N MET A 1 10.82 -4.10 -9.65
CA MET A 1 10.60 -2.74 -9.12
C MET A 1 9.83 -2.78 -7.81
N ILE A 2 8.55 -3.16 -7.78
CA ILE A 2 7.82 -3.33 -6.50
C ILE A 2 8.42 -4.48 -5.67
N ASP A 3 8.68 -5.62 -6.32
CA ASP A 3 9.24 -6.82 -5.68
C ASP A 3 10.66 -6.64 -5.12
N GLU A 4 11.32 -5.54 -5.46
CA GLU A 4 12.68 -5.20 -5.01
C GLU A 4 12.67 -4.34 -3.75
N LEU A 5 11.53 -3.76 -3.37
CA LEU A 5 11.41 -2.88 -2.20
C LEU A 5 11.67 -3.57 -0.84
N PRO A 6 11.30 -4.85 -0.60
CA PRO A 6 11.50 -5.48 0.69
C PRO A 6 12.97 -5.44 1.16
N GLY A 7 13.18 -5.01 2.40
CA GLY A 7 14.51 -4.84 2.99
C GLY A 7 15.07 -3.43 2.91
N HIS A 8 14.52 -2.56 2.05
CA HIS A 8 14.93 -1.15 1.98
C HIS A 8 14.29 -0.32 3.10
N ARG A 9 15.08 0.62 3.64
CA ARG A 9 14.59 1.61 4.61
C ARG A 9 14.08 2.84 3.87
N CYS A 10 12.88 3.30 4.19
CA CYS A 10 12.35 4.57 3.69
C CYS A 10 13.11 5.73 4.34
N GLU A 11 13.67 6.64 3.53
CA GLU A 11 14.36 7.82 4.02
C GLU A 11 13.56 9.11 3.81
N MET A 12 12.66 9.12 2.84
CA MET A 12 11.81 10.26 2.56
C MET A 12 10.51 9.82 1.88
N VAL A 13 9.45 10.57 2.18
CA VAL A 13 8.18 10.52 1.47
C VAL A 13 7.78 11.96 1.12
N ARG A 14 7.44 12.20 -0.14
CA ARG A 14 6.94 13.49 -0.63
C ARG A 14 5.64 13.31 -1.36
N ILE A 15 4.77 14.31 -1.24
CA ILE A 15 3.59 14.41 -2.07
C ILE A 15 3.81 15.52 -3.09
N VAL A 16 3.27 15.30 -4.28
CA VAL A 16 3.13 16.32 -5.30
C VAL A 16 1.66 16.65 -5.40
N SER A 17 1.36 17.94 -5.33
CA SER A 17 0.01 18.44 -5.50
C SER A 17 -0.07 19.38 -6.70
N HIS A 18 -1.22 19.32 -7.36
CA HIS A 18 -1.58 20.23 -8.43
C HIS A 18 -2.81 21.04 -7.99
N ARG A 19 -2.89 22.30 -8.42
CA ARG A 19 -4.10 23.11 -8.29
C ARG A 19 -4.23 24.07 -9.46
N MET A 20 -5.47 24.36 -9.85
CA MET A 20 -5.72 25.39 -10.84
C MET A 20 -5.59 26.80 -10.23
N PRO A 21 -5.28 27.83 -11.02
CA PRO A 21 -5.24 29.20 -10.55
C PRO A 21 -6.62 29.63 -10.01
N GLY A 22 -6.64 30.17 -8.79
CA GLY A 22 -7.88 30.60 -8.12
C GLY A 22 -8.61 29.50 -7.36
N GLU A 23 -8.17 28.24 -7.44
CA GLU A 23 -8.70 27.16 -6.63
C GLU A 23 -7.96 27.02 -5.30
N ASN A 24 -8.72 26.65 -4.27
CA ASN A 24 -8.21 26.34 -2.93
C ASN A 24 -8.03 24.84 -2.71
N VAL A 25 -8.56 24.00 -3.61
CA VAL A 25 -8.40 22.56 -3.56
C VAL A 25 -7.05 22.21 -4.18
N ARG A 26 -6.38 21.23 -3.57
CA ARG A 26 -5.10 20.69 -4.03
C ARG A 26 -5.31 19.21 -4.26
N ASP A 27 -5.13 18.77 -5.50
CA ASP A 27 -5.23 17.36 -5.85
C ASP A 27 -3.85 16.74 -5.68
N VAL A 28 -3.76 15.65 -4.92
CA VAL A 28 -2.52 14.88 -4.85
C VAL A 28 -2.42 14.07 -6.13
N VAL A 29 -1.36 14.32 -6.88
CA VAL A 29 -1.14 13.73 -8.22
C VAL A 29 -0.02 12.70 -8.20
N ALA A 30 1.00 12.93 -7.37
CA ALA A 30 2.07 11.96 -7.21
C ALA A 30 2.51 11.77 -5.74
N LEU A 31 3.05 10.59 -5.48
CA LEU A 31 3.69 10.20 -4.22
C LEU A 31 5.08 9.65 -4.53
N GLU A 32 6.11 10.27 -3.96
CA GLU A 32 7.51 9.89 -4.13
C GLU A 32 8.04 9.29 -2.82
N PHE A 33 8.68 8.12 -2.92
CA PHE A 33 9.46 7.50 -1.85
C PHE A 33 10.92 7.50 -2.25
N ALA A 34 11.81 7.87 -1.33
CA ALA A 34 13.24 7.60 -1.46
C ALA A 34 13.71 6.59 -0.42
N TRP A 35 14.64 5.75 -0.84
CA TRP A 35 15.14 4.61 -0.07
C TRP A 35 16.63 4.80 0.29
N ASP A 36 17.10 3.99 1.23
CA ASP A 36 18.47 4.04 1.77
C ASP A 36 19.59 3.72 0.78
N ASP A 37 19.27 3.09 -0.34
CA ASP A 37 20.19 2.85 -1.45
C ASP A 37 20.16 3.99 -2.49
N SER A 38 19.54 5.13 -2.15
CA SER A 38 19.31 6.28 -3.03
C SER A 38 18.37 6.02 -4.22
N THR A 39 17.74 4.85 -4.30
CA THR A 39 16.69 4.62 -5.30
C THR A 39 15.42 5.37 -4.92
N VAL A 40 14.58 5.60 -5.92
CA VAL A 40 13.30 6.31 -5.78
C VAL A 40 12.19 5.45 -6.37
N LEU A 41 11.02 5.52 -5.76
CA LEU A 41 9.77 5.05 -6.34
C LEU A 41 8.80 6.23 -6.39
N THR A 42 8.41 6.62 -7.61
CA THR A 42 7.37 7.62 -7.84
C THR A 42 6.12 6.92 -8.33
N ILE A 43 4.99 7.23 -7.70
CA ILE A 43 3.65 6.81 -8.09
C ILE A 43 2.95 8.07 -8.58
N ASP A 44 2.48 8.09 -9.82
CA ASP A 44 1.87 9.27 -10.43
C ASP A 44 0.56 8.91 -11.11
N VAL A 45 -0.43 9.81 -11.08
CA VAL A 45 -1.71 9.63 -11.77
C VAL A 45 -1.58 10.17 -13.19
N ASN A 46 -1.79 9.28 -14.16
CA ASN A 46 -1.84 9.65 -15.57
C ASN A 46 -3.15 10.38 -15.91
N ALA A 47 -3.14 11.05 -17.06
CA ALA A 47 -4.31 11.75 -17.60
C ALA A 47 -5.51 10.83 -17.89
N ASP A 48 -5.30 9.52 -18.05
CA ASP A 48 -6.33 8.51 -18.21
C ASP A 48 -6.77 7.87 -16.87
N TRP A 49 -6.38 8.48 -15.75
CA TRP A 49 -6.65 8.05 -14.37
C TRP A 49 -6.04 6.70 -13.96
N THR A 50 -5.16 6.15 -14.80
CA THR A 50 -4.30 5.02 -14.43
C THR A 50 -3.12 5.50 -13.60
N LEU A 51 -2.51 4.60 -12.82
CA LEU A 51 -1.27 4.92 -12.12
C LEU A 51 -0.05 4.51 -12.93
N CYS A 52 0.99 5.33 -12.87
CA CYS A 52 2.32 5.02 -13.37
C CYS A 52 3.29 4.81 -12.21
N LEU A 53 4.26 3.91 -12.40
CA LEU A 53 5.38 3.72 -11.49
C LEU A 53 6.68 4.07 -12.19
N SER A 54 7.51 4.89 -11.55
CA SER A 54 8.82 5.26 -12.06
C SER A 54 9.92 5.13 -11.01
N ARG A 55 11.14 4.90 -11.47
CA ARG A 55 12.38 4.98 -10.66
C ARG A 55 13.03 6.36 -10.70
N THR A 56 12.43 7.30 -11.42
CA THR A 56 12.90 8.67 -11.51
C THR A 56 12.16 9.53 -10.50
N ARG A 57 12.86 10.53 -9.97
CA ARG A 57 12.20 11.58 -9.19
C ARG A 57 11.14 12.27 -10.03
N TRP A 58 10.10 12.75 -9.36
CA TRP A 58 9.09 13.55 -9.99
C TRP A 58 9.68 14.89 -10.46
N VAL A 59 9.21 15.37 -11.61
CA VAL A 59 9.65 16.62 -12.23
C VAL A 59 8.42 17.40 -12.67
N GLU A 60 8.41 18.71 -12.40
CA GLU A 60 7.34 19.59 -12.89
C GLU A 60 7.25 19.51 -14.41
N PRO A 61 6.06 19.26 -14.99
CA PRO A 61 5.92 19.17 -16.45
C PRO A 61 6.28 20.46 -17.19
N PHE A 62 6.15 21.62 -16.52
CA PHE A 62 6.36 22.94 -17.10
C PHE A 62 7.30 23.82 -16.23
N PRO A 63 8.56 23.42 -16.01
CA PRO A 63 9.45 24.01 -15.00
C PRO A 63 9.94 25.43 -15.32
N GLY A 64 9.46 26.04 -16.41
CA GLY A 64 9.81 27.39 -16.87
C GLY A 64 8.61 28.28 -17.16
N ALA A 65 7.37 27.81 -16.89
CA ALA A 65 6.18 28.61 -17.15
C ALA A 65 6.17 29.86 -16.27
N THR A 66 6.07 31.03 -16.91
CA THR A 66 5.91 32.31 -16.22
C THR A 66 4.52 32.43 -15.59
N ALA A 67 4.36 33.36 -14.64
CA ALA A 67 3.04 33.64 -14.06
C ALA A 67 2.01 34.06 -15.13
N ALA A 68 2.44 34.83 -16.14
CA ALA A 68 1.59 35.25 -17.25
C ALA A 68 1.16 34.08 -18.14
N GLU A 69 2.06 33.12 -18.42
CA GLU A 69 1.70 31.91 -19.17
C GLU A 69 0.72 31.03 -18.39
N ARG A 70 0.89 30.90 -17.07
CA ARG A 70 -0.07 30.17 -16.22
C ARG A 70 -1.44 30.86 -16.12
N GLU A 71 -1.50 32.18 -16.28
CA GLU A 71 -2.77 32.92 -16.36
C GLU A 71 -3.44 32.75 -17.74
N LEU A 72 -2.65 32.73 -18.81
CA LEU A 72 -3.13 32.54 -20.19
C LEU A 72 -3.53 31.10 -20.50
N PHE A 73 -2.88 30.12 -19.86
CA PHE A 73 -3.14 28.69 -19.98
C PHE A 73 -3.42 28.12 -18.59
N PRO A 74 -4.65 28.25 -18.08
CA PRO A 74 -5.03 27.79 -16.75
C PRO A 74 -4.70 26.31 -16.50
N ASP A 75 -4.76 25.50 -17.55
CA ASP A 75 -4.46 24.06 -17.54
C ASP A 75 -3.00 23.73 -17.16
N LEU A 76 -2.09 24.71 -17.16
CA LEU A 76 -0.72 24.53 -16.65
C LEU A 76 -0.70 24.40 -15.13
N GLY A 77 -1.66 25.04 -14.45
CA GLY A 77 -1.81 25.11 -13.00
C GLY A 77 -0.55 25.45 -12.22
N ILE A 78 -0.59 25.13 -10.92
CA ILE A 78 0.49 25.34 -9.96
C ILE A 78 0.83 23.98 -9.36
N TRP A 79 2.11 23.60 -9.45
CA TRP A 79 2.64 22.36 -8.91
C TRP A 79 3.44 22.65 -7.64
N GLU A 80 3.17 21.88 -6.60
CA GLU A 80 3.82 22.04 -5.30
C GLU A 80 4.35 20.67 -4.85
N VAL A 81 5.61 20.63 -4.40
CA VAL A 81 6.25 19.44 -3.86
C VAL A 81 6.46 19.67 -2.37
N ASP A 82 5.71 18.93 -1.56
CA ASP A 82 5.71 19.05 -0.12
C ASP A 82 6.20 17.75 0.53
N ASP A 83 6.80 17.87 1.72
CA ASP A 83 7.00 16.70 2.57
C ASP A 83 5.62 16.08 2.89
N ALA A 84 5.55 14.75 2.90
CA ALA A 84 4.27 14.10 3.10
C ALA A 84 3.67 14.45 4.48
N PRO A 85 2.33 14.52 4.59
CA PRO A 85 1.69 14.86 5.86
C PRO A 85 2.02 13.85 6.96
N VAL A 86 1.76 14.22 8.22
CA VAL A 86 2.13 13.45 9.44
C VAL A 86 1.83 11.96 9.35
N GLY A 87 0.77 11.58 8.64
CA GLY A 87 0.46 10.19 8.32
C GLY A 87 1.61 9.52 7.55
N PRO A 88 1.70 9.66 6.21
CA PRO A 88 2.75 9.01 5.44
C PRO A 88 4.17 9.32 5.93
N ALA A 89 4.45 10.49 6.51
CA ALA A 89 5.75 10.79 7.11
C ALA A 89 6.16 9.83 8.25
N SER A 90 5.19 9.18 8.93
CA SER A 90 5.45 8.24 10.02
C SER A 90 6.16 6.93 9.60
N ILE A 91 6.28 6.67 8.30
CA ILE A 91 7.04 5.53 7.77
C ILE A 91 8.51 5.86 7.49
N VAL A 92 8.92 7.13 7.54
CA VAL A 92 10.32 7.51 7.41
C VAL A 92 11.15 6.84 8.52
N GLY A 93 12.24 6.21 8.12
CA GLY A 93 13.11 5.39 8.97
C GLY A 93 12.67 3.93 9.12
N ARG A 94 11.50 3.53 8.60
CA ARG A 94 11.05 2.14 8.65
C ARG A 94 11.51 1.34 7.44
N THR A 95 11.68 0.03 7.65
CA THR A 95 12.06 -0.93 6.61
C THR A 95 10.83 -1.58 6.00
N VAL A 96 10.78 -1.64 4.68
CA VAL A 96 9.71 -2.31 3.93
C VAL A 96 9.81 -3.81 4.16
N THR A 97 8.70 -4.44 4.55
CA THR A 97 8.60 -5.89 4.76
C THR A 97 8.02 -6.60 3.54
N ALA A 98 7.13 -5.94 2.81
CA ALA A 98 6.50 -6.42 1.60
C ALA A 98 5.92 -5.24 0.81
N ALA A 99 5.72 -5.42 -0.49
CA ALA A 99 4.99 -4.47 -1.32
C ALA A 99 4.15 -5.24 -2.35
N GLU A 100 2.90 -4.85 -2.51
CA GLU A 100 1.91 -5.58 -3.29
C GLU A 100 1.22 -4.63 -4.28
N PRO A 101 1.28 -4.90 -5.60
CA PRO A 101 0.50 -4.15 -6.57
C PRO A 101 -0.99 -4.44 -6.41
N MET A 102 -1.82 -3.44 -6.70
CA MET A 102 -3.26 -3.54 -6.79
C MET A 102 -3.69 -3.36 -8.23
N PHE A 103 -4.64 -4.19 -8.65
CA PHE A 103 -5.22 -4.12 -9.99
C PHE A 103 -6.74 -3.97 -9.89
N ASN A 104 -7.34 -3.24 -10.83
CA ASN A 104 -8.80 -3.12 -10.93
C ASN A 104 -9.42 -4.38 -11.57
N GLU A 105 -10.75 -4.38 -11.76
CA GLU A 105 -11.50 -5.52 -12.29
C GLU A 105 -11.11 -5.91 -13.73
N VAL A 106 -10.50 -4.99 -14.48
CA VAL A 106 -10.03 -5.22 -15.86
C VAL A 106 -8.52 -5.52 -15.92
N GLY A 107 -7.84 -5.59 -14.78
CA GLY A 107 -6.43 -5.95 -14.67
C GLY A 107 -5.46 -4.79 -14.85
N GLU A 108 -5.93 -3.54 -14.86
CA GLU A 108 -5.06 -2.35 -14.92
C GLU A 108 -4.52 -2.01 -13.53
N PHE A 109 -3.29 -1.50 -13.49
CA PHE A 109 -2.64 -1.10 -12.27
C PHE A 109 -3.36 0.11 -11.65
N SER A 110 -3.90 -0.08 -10.44
CA SER A 110 -4.76 0.89 -9.76
C SER A 110 -4.22 1.35 -8.41
N GLY A 111 -3.13 0.74 -7.92
CA GLY A 111 -2.53 1.10 -6.65
C GLY A 111 -1.40 0.20 -6.22
N ILE A 112 -0.80 0.53 -5.09
CA ILE A 112 0.21 -0.26 -4.40
C ILE A 112 -0.03 -0.20 -2.90
N THR A 113 0.17 -1.32 -2.24
CA THR A 113 0.25 -1.39 -0.78
C THR A 113 1.69 -1.70 -0.39
N ILE A 114 2.34 -0.78 0.35
CA ILE A 114 3.67 -0.96 0.91
C ILE A 114 3.53 -1.26 2.40
N LEU A 115 4.08 -2.39 2.81
CA LEU A 115 4.00 -2.91 4.16
C LEU A 115 5.30 -2.63 4.91
N PHE A 116 5.16 -2.16 6.13
CA PHE A 116 6.24 -1.96 7.10
C PHE A 116 5.87 -2.70 8.38
N GLU A 117 6.79 -2.81 9.34
CA GLU A 117 6.45 -3.37 10.64
C GLU A 117 5.34 -2.56 11.34
N GLY A 118 4.15 -3.17 11.49
CA GLY A 118 3.01 -2.62 12.21
C GLY A 118 2.21 -1.52 11.49
N VAL A 119 2.62 -1.13 10.27
CA VAL A 119 1.95 -0.07 9.49
C VAL A 119 1.99 -0.40 8.00
N SER A 120 0.97 0.02 7.27
CA SER A 120 0.92 -0.07 5.82
C SER A 120 0.61 1.29 5.22
N VAL A 121 1.22 1.59 4.08
CA VAL A 121 0.86 2.71 3.20
C VAL A 121 0.18 2.14 1.99
N ARG A 122 -1.02 2.62 1.67
CA ARG A 122 -1.73 2.27 0.45
C ARG A 122 -1.89 3.52 -0.40
N ALA A 123 -1.40 3.48 -1.62
CA ALA A 123 -1.54 4.56 -2.60
C ALA A 123 -2.33 4.02 -3.79
N PHE A 124 -3.45 4.64 -4.13
CA PHE A 124 -4.35 4.12 -5.18
C PHE A 124 -5.12 5.25 -5.87
N SER A 125 -5.48 5.02 -7.13
CA SER A 125 -6.35 5.94 -7.89
C SER A 125 -7.81 5.71 -7.48
N PHE A 126 -8.52 6.79 -7.13
CA PHE A 126 -9.96 6.77 -6.89
C PHE A 126 -10.58 8.08 -7.35
N GLY A 127 -11.57 8.01 -8.24
CA GLY A 127 -12.23 9.20 -8.76
C GLY A 127 -11.35 10.10 -9.64
N GLY A 128 -10.20 9.60 -10.09
CA GLY A 128 -9.19 10.39 -10.83
C GLY A 128 -8.08 10.97 -9.96
N ASP A 129 -8.15 10.80 -8.63
CA ASP A 129 -7.18 11.35 -7.70
C ASP A 129 -6.29 10.26 -7.08
N LEU A 130 -5.06 10.63 -6.69
CA LEU A 130 -4.22 9.76 -5.88
C LEU A 130 -4.66 9.84 -4.42
N GLN A 131 -5.22 8.74 -3.92
CA GLN A 131 -5.55 8.59 -2.51
C GLN A 131 -4.41 7.88 -1.79
N VAL A 132 -4.04 8.40 -0.62
CA VAL A 132 -2.98 7.83 0.24
C VAL A 132 -3.57 7.53 1.61
N GLU A 133 -3.62 6.24 1.95
CA GLU A 133 -4.16 5.74 3.21
C GLU A 133 -3.07 5.09 4.06
N LEU A 134 -3.13 5.35 5.37
CA LEU A 134 -2.38 4.58 6.34
C LEU A 134 -3.27 3.52 7.00
N GLY A 135 -2.78 2.29 7.02
CA GLY A 135 -3.36 1.19 7.78
C GLY A 135 -2.47 0.80 8.95
N ARG A 136 -3.08 0.36 10.06
CA ARG A 136 -2.37 -0.45 11.06
C ARG A 136 -2.42 -1.90 10.62
N GLN A 137 -1.27 -2.56 10.56
CA GLN A 137 -1.26 -4.01 10.41
C GLN A 137 -1.65 -4.65 11.75
N TYR A 138 -2.91 -5.05 11.88
CA TYR A 138 -3.31 -5.98 12.94
C TYR A 138 -2.81 -7.36 12.51
N GLY A 139 -1.89 -7.93 13.29
CA GLY A 139 -1.17 -9.16 12.95
C GLY A 139 -2.09 -10.30 12.53
N VAL A 140 -2.19 -10.53 11.22
CA VAL A 140 -2.63 -11.81 10.69
C VAL A 140 -1.43 -12.74 10.86
N ARG A 141 -1.44 -13.54 11.92
CA ARG A 141 -0.54 -14.69 12.05
C ARG A 141 -0.75 -15.58 10.82
N SER A 142 0.18 -15.49 9.87
CA SER A 142 0.36 -16.47 8.80
C SER A 142 0.43 -17.87 9.43
N ARG A 143 -0.62 -18.68 9.26
CA ARG A 143 -0.51 -20.13 9.43
C ARG A 143 0.15 -20.66 8.16
N LEU A 144 1.48 -20.75 8.19
CA LEU A 144 2.21 -21.65 7.30
C LEU A 144 1.70 -23.07 7.56
N ARG A 145 0.80 -23.57 6.71
CA ARG A 145 0.42 -24.98 6.67
C ARG A 145 1.44 -25.70 5.78
N GLY A 146 2.59 -26.01 6.37
CA GLY A 146 3.55 -26.93 5.77
C GLY A 146 2.98 -28.34 5.71
N GLY A 147 3.00 -28.91 4.51
CA GLY A 147 3.54 -30.23 4.22
C GLY A 147 2.99 -31.44 4.96
N ASN A 148 2.23 -32.25 4.22
CA ASN A 148 2.12 -33.71 4.29
C ASN A 148 2.99 -34.43 5.33
N ALA A 149 2.33 -35.08 6.29
CA ALA A 149 2.80 -36.32 6.86
C ALA A 149 1.70 -37.37 6.72
N SER A 150 1.90 -38.30 5.80
CA SER A 150 1.17 -39.55 5.67
C SER A 150 1.22 -40.32 6.99
N LEU A 151 0.04 -40.74 7.48
CA LEU A 151 -0.07 -41.91 8.34
C LEU A 151 -1.28 -42.72 7.88
N ALA A 152 -0.99 -43.72 7.05
CA ALA A 152 -1.84 -44.90 6.93
C ALA A 152 -1.71 -45.69 8.24
N ARG A 153 -2.86 -46.09 8.82
CA ARG A 153 -3.03 -47.40 9.45
C ARG A 153 -4.51 -47.70 9.59
N ALA A 154 -4.90 -48.79 8.95
CA ALA A 154 -6.15 -49.48 9.13
C ALA A 154 -6.14 -50.34 10.41
N ASP A 155 -7.35 -50.74 10.80
CA ASP A 155 -7.75 -51.93 11.57
C ASP A 155 -8.35 -51.69 12.98
N ASP A 156 -9.69 -51.83 12.99
CA ASP A 156 -10.63 -52.17 14.07
C ASP A 156 -10.58 -53.72 14.31
N PRO A 157 -11.31 -54.41 15.23
CA PRO A 157 -12.03 -54.06 16.47
C PRO A 157 -11.76 -55.01 17.68
N SER A 158 -12.45 -54.73 18.81
CA SER A 158 -13.03 -55.69 19.78
C SER A 158 -12.24 -56.18 21.00
N THR A 159 -12.66 -55.73 22.19
CA THR A 159 -13.09 -56.47 23.41
C THR A 159 -13.34 -55.41 24.50
N GLY A 160 -14.46 -55.31 25.23
CA GLY A 160 -15.36 -56.30 25.80
C GLY A 160 -15.41 -56.06 27.31
N GLY A 161 -16.46 -55.42 27.84
CA GLY A 161 -16.55 -55.16 29.30
C GLY A 161 -17.85 -54.50 29.75
N ARG A 162 -18.70 -55.27 30.43
CA ARG A 162 -20.10 -55.02 30.80
C ARG A 162 -20.24 -54.39 32.21
N ARG A 163 -21.39 -53.70 32.40
CA ARG A 163 -22.19 -53.49 33.65
C ARG A 163 -21.63 -52.45 34.65
N ARG A 164 -22.42 -51.66 35.41
CA ARG A 164 -23.79 -51.85 35.95
C ARG A 164 -24.40 -50.51 36.43
N ARG A 165 -25.72 -50.55 36.64
CA ARG A 165 -26.65 -49.51 37.12
C ARG A 165 -26.33 -48.96 38.52
N GLY A 166 -26.80 -47.74 38.79
CA GLY A 166 -27.00 -47.21 40.15
C GLY A 166 -27.82 -45.92 40.16
N LEU A 167 -29.14 -46.05 40.31
CA LEU A 167 -30.06 -44.98 40.75
C LEU A 167 -29.69 -44.53 42.16
N THR A 168 -29.75 -43.23 42.44
CA THR A 168 -30.46 -42.69 43.62
C THR A 168 -30.79 -41.21 43.46
N ARG A 169 -31.94 -40.86 44.05
CA ARG A 169 -32.69 -39.60 44.00
C ARG A 169 -32.73 -39.03 45.43
N ARG A 170 -32.97 -37.72 45.56
CA ARG A 170 -33.29 -36.94 46.79
C ARG A 170 -32.06 -36.53 47.62
N ARG A 171 -31.99 -35.32 48.17
CA ARG A 171 -33.07 -34.45 48.68
C ARG A 171 -33.18 -33.10 47.98
#